data_AF-A0A1C5QPP8-F1
#
_entry.id   AF-A0A1C5QPP8-F1
#
_cell.length_a   1.000
_cell.length_b   1.000
_cell.length_c   1.000
_cell.angle_alpha   90.00
_cell.angle_beta   90.00
_cell.angle_gamma   90.00
#
_symmetry.space_group_name_H-M   'P 1'
#
loop_
_entity.id
_entity.type
_entity.pdbx_description
1 polymer ?
#
loop_
_entity_poly.entity_id
_entity_poly.type
_entity_poly.pdbx_seq_one_letter_code
_entity_poly.pdbx_strand_id
1 'polypeptide(L)'
;MKSSNINKNTIHFKSKKEELKNLNKIHNSKKDYLRFYKEHDNSHKVLQYPSRRKKGVKKFNKVKEYFNKNKYTKVILCVILFIGLLFIADKILLNNNDSSKSQNTFTSENINVAKSKASTYSSIIEQTVKKYAGINYKVTTEDMHKNGNTVYATGYFQHPSEGEIYFDIILENNNPSSLVINGEEYID
;
A
#
# COMPACT_ATOMS: atom_id res chain seq x y z
N MET A 1 79.42 20.53 8.32
CA MET A 1 78.07 19.95 8.13
C MET A 1 77.62 19.42 9.50
N LYS A 2 76.45 19.64 10.07
CA LYS A 2 75.29 20.53 9.87
C LYS A 2 74.73 20.76 11.29
N SER A 3 74.37 21.99 11.63
CA SER A 3 73.76 22.35 12.93
C SER A 3 72.31 21.87 13.01
N SER A 4 71.94 21.24 14.13
CA SER A 4 70.57 20.84 14.41
C SER A 4 69.75 22.06 14.82
N ASN A 5 68.85 22.46 13.93
CA ASN A 5 67.91 23.56 14.09
C ASN A 5 66.83 23.16 15.12
N ILE A 6 66.93 23.70 16.34
CA ILE A 6 65.90 23.55 17.38
C ILE A 6 64.65 24.27 16.88
N ASN A 7 63.64 23.48 16.49
CA ASN A 7 62.42 23.98 15.89
C ASN A 7 61.62 24.79 16.93
N LYS A 8 61.59 26.11 16.77
CA LYS A 8 60.94 27.12 17.65
C LYS A 8 59.41 27.02 17.73
N ASN A 9 58.80 26.01 17.10
CA ASN A 9 57.34 25.90 16.95
C ASN A 9 56.72 24.75 17.76
N THR A 10 57.38 24.28 18.83
CA THR A 10 56.80 23.24 19.69
C THR A 10 56.20 23.90 20.93
N ILE A 11 54.88 24.07 20.95
CA ILE A 11 54.17 24.64 22.10
C ILE A 11 54.23 23.65 23.26
N HIS A 12 54.87 24.04 24.36
CA HIS A 12 54.99 23.20 25.55
C HIS A 12 53.59 23.01 26.18
N PHE A 13 53.08 21.78 26.27
CA PHE A 13 51.70 21.50 26.72
C PHE A 13 51.33 22.12 28.08
N LYS A 14 52.31 22.34 28.96
CA LYS A 14 52.11 22.95 30.28
C LYS A 14 51.69 24.42 30.18
N SER A 15 52.28 25.20 29.27
CA SER A 15 51.92 26.62 29.09
C SER A 15 50.53 26.78 28.48
N LYS A 16 50.17 25.93 27.51
CA LYS A 16 48.83 25.96 26.88
C LYS A 16 47.71 25.59 27.86
N LYS A 17 47.99 24.73 28.83
CA LYS A 17 47.02 24.37 29.89
C LYS A 17 46.79 25.50 30.89
N GLU A 18 47.83 26.28 31.20
CA GLU A 18 47.70 27.47 32.06
C GLU A 18 46.98 28.62 31.35
N GLU A 19 47.26 28.84 30.07
CA GLU A 19 46.57 29.82 29.22
C GLU A 19 45.06 29.54 29.13
N LEU A 20 44.67 28.28 28.93
CA LEU A 20 43.26 27.84 28.94
C LEU A 20 42.57 28.03 30.30
N LYS A 21 43.29 27.81 31.41
CA LYS A 21 42.75 28.08 32.75
C LYS A 21 42.54 29.57 32.98
N ASN A 22 43.45 30.40 32.51
CA ASN A 22 43.35 31.86 32.62
C ASN A 22 42.21 32.42 31.75
N LEU A 23 42.01 31.90 30.54
CA LEU A 23 40.86 32.23 29.67
C LEU A 23 39.52 31.88 30.33
N ASN A 24 39.41 30.71 30.98
CA ASN A 24 38.20 30.32 31.70
C ASN A 24 37.93 31.20 32.94
N LYS A 25 38.98 31.70 33.61
CA LYS A 25 38.85 32.63 34.74
C LYS A 25 38.35 34.01 34.29
N ILE A 26 38.84 34.50 33.15
CA ILE A 26 38.39 35.75 32.51
C ILE A 26 36.95 35.61 31.99
N HIS A 27 36.58 34.45 31.44
CA HIS A 27 35.22 34.21 30.95
C HIS A 27 34.20 34.15 32.10
N ASN A 28 34.58 33.63 33.27
CA ASN A 28 33.72 33.60 34.45
C ASN A 28 33.54 35.00 35.07
N SER A 29 34.61 35.80 35.18
CA SER A 29 34.49 37.17 35.70
C SER A 29 33.61 38.06 34.81
N LYS A 30 33.69 37.89 33.48
CA LYS A 30 32.83 38.63 32.52
C LYS A 30 31.36 38.22 32.64
N LYS A 31 31.09 36.95 32.99
CA LYS A 31 29.74 36.41 33.22
C LYS A 31 29.11 36.96 34.49
N ASP A 32 29.94 37.19 35.52
CA ASP A 32 29.51 37.78 36.78
C ASP A 32 29.28 39.29 36.63
N TYR A 33 30.14 40.02 35.91
CA TYR A 33 29.91 41.44 35.55
C TYR A 33 28.61 41.63 34.73
N LEU A 34 28.29 40.70 33.83
CA LEU A 34 27.04 40.73 33.03
C LEU A 34 25.77 40.44 33.84
N ARG A 35 25.87 39.89 35.06
CA ARG A 35 24.70 39.71 35.94
C ARG A 35 24.32 40.99 36.68
N PHE A 36 25.28 41.88 36.96
CA PHE A 36 25.02 43.10 37.74
C PHE A 36 24.43 44.26 36.91
N TYR A 37 24.60 44.28 35.59
CA TYR A 37 24.12 45.39 34.73
C TYR A 37 22.79 45.11 34.01
N LYS A 38 22.02 44.12 34.46
CA LYS A 38 20.82 43.68 33.74
C LYS A 38 19.51 44.28 34.24
N GLU A 39 19.53 45.52 34.71
CA GLU A 39 18.30 46.18 35.18
C GLU A 39 17.77 47.33 34.32
N HIS A 40 18.51 47.99 33.42
CA HIS A 40 17.88 49.09 32.65
C HIS A 40 18.54 49.36 31.30
N ASP A 41 18.40 48.43 30.34
CA ASP A 41 18.64 48.79 28.94
C ASP A 41 17.68 48.07 27.99
N ASN A 42 16.70 48.83 27.48
CA ASN A 42 15.69 48.37 26.53
C ASN A 42 16.12 48.57 25.06
N SER A 43 17.39 48.90 24.79
CA SER A 43 17.87 49.21 23.44
C SER A 43 18.14 47.99 22.53
N HIS A 44 18.15 46.77 23.08
CA HIS A 44 18.40 45.55 22.31
C HIS A 44 17.29 44.52 22.52
N LYS A 45 16.15 44.70 21.84
CA LYS A 45 15.13 43.65 21.69
C LYS A 45 15.69 42.52 20.82
N VAL A 46 16.53 41.66 21.39
CA VAL A 46 16.84 40.35 20.78
C VAL A 46 15.61 39.48 20.97
N LEU A 47 14.96 39.11 19.86
CA LEU A 47 13.90 38.10 19.84
C LEU A 47 14.44 36.82 20.52
N GLN A 48 13.99 36.54 21.75
CA GLN A 48 14.30 35.28 22.40
C GLN A 48 13.69 34.14 21.59
N TYR A 49 14.54 33.29 21.03
CA TYR A 49 14.08 32.04 20.42
C TYR A 49 13.25 31.25 21.44
N PRO A 50 12.03 30.80 21.09
CA PRO A 50 11.17 30.13 22.04
C PRO A 50 11.83 28.81 22.49
N SER A 51 12.19 28.74 23.78
CA SER A 51 12.74 27.54 24.44
C SER A 51 11.75 26.35 24.50
N ARG A 52 10.57 26.49 23.88
CA ARG A 52 9.44 25.56 23.96
C ARG A 52 9.60 24.28 23.12
N ARG A 53 10.65 24.13 22.30
CA ARG A 53 10.87 22.89 21.52
C ARG A 53 11.26 21.65 22.36
N LYS A 54 11.60 21.78 23.64
CA LYS A 54 12.05 20.64 24.48
C LYS A 54 10.92 19.88 25.22
N LYS A 55 9.65 20.31 25.13
CA LYS A 55 8.55 19.66 25.87
C LYS A 55 8.15 18.30 25.28
N GLY A 56 8.22 18.12 23.96
CA GLY A 56 7.88 16.86 23.28
C GLY A 56 8.86 15.72 23.61
N VAL A 57 10.16 15.99 23.51
CA VAL A 57 11.22 15.00 23.72
C VAL A 57 11.20 14.39 25.14
N LYS A 58 10.90 15.20 26.16
CA LYS A 58 10.76 14.72 27.54
C LYS A 58 9.55 13.79 27.74
N LYS A 59 8.48 13.94 26.95
CA LYS A 59 7.30 13.06 27.02
C LYS A 59 7.63 11.67 26.45
N PHE A 60 8.33 11.60 25.32
CA PHE A 60 8.74 10.34 24.70
C PHE A 60 9.68 9.52 25.60
N ASN A 61 10.63 10.17 26.28
CA ASN A 61 11.54 9.46 27.19
C ASN A 61 10.82 8.85 28.39
N LYS A 62 9.82 9.54 28.96
CA LYS A 62 9.01 8.99 30.07
C LYS A 62 8.18 7.78 29.65
N VAL A 63 7.61 7.82 28.44
CA VAL A 63 6.87 6.69 27.88
C VAL A 63 7.80 5.49 27.67
N LYS A 64 9.00 5.72 27.11
CA LYS A 64 10.03 4.69 26.93
C LYS A 64 10.47 4.05 28.24
N GLU A 65 10.65 4.84 29.30
CA GLU A 65 10.96 4.32 30.64
C GLU A 65 9.83 3.44 31.20
N TYR A 66 8.57 3.83 31.00
CA TYR A 66 7.40 3.05 31.43
C TYR A 66 7.30 1.70 30.71
N PHE A 67 7.57 1.67 29.40
CA PHE A 67 7.61 0.43 28.60
C PHE A 67 8.77 -0.49 28.96
N ASN A 68 9.87 0.04 29.50
CA ASN A 68 11.02 -0.76 29.91
C ASN A 68 10.95 -1.25 31.37
N LYS A 69 10.13 -0.62 32.21
CA LYS A 69 10.06 -0.96 33.64
C LYS A 69 9.34 -2.29 33.92
N ASN A 70 8.37 -2.66 33.08
CA ASN A 70 7.56 -3.86 33.28
C ASN A 70 7.77 -4.88 32.16
N LYS A 71 8.07 -6.15 32.48
CA LYS A 71 8.22 -7.20 31.47
C LYS A 71 6.88 -7.54 30.78
N TYR A 72 5.78 -7.47 31.53
CA TYR A 72 4.44 -7.80 31.04
C TYR A 72 3.89 -6.82 30.00
N THR A 73 4.30 -5.54 30.02
CA THR A 73 3.83 -4.55 29.03
C THR A 73 4.33 -4.88 27.63
N LYS A 74 5.52 -5.47 27.50
CA LYS A 74 6.05 -5.98 26.22
C LYS A 74 5.24 -7.16 25.71
N VAL A 75 4.87 -8.09 26.59
CA VAL A 75 4.04 -9.26 26.24
C VAL A 75 2.65 -8.82 25.79
N ILE A 76 2.00 -7.93 26.54
CA ILE A 76 0.67 -7.39 26.20
C ILE A 76 0.72 -6.65 24.85
N LEU A 77 1.77 -5.85 24.60
CA LEU A 77 1.97 -5.18 23.32
C LEU A 77 2.11 -6.19 22.17
N CYS A 78 2.88 -7.27 22.36
CA CYS A 78 3.01 -8.34 21.36
C CYS A 78 1.67 -9.02 21.06
N VAL A 79 0.84 -9.28 22.09
CA VAL A 79 -0.49 -9.87 21.91
C VAL A 79 -1.40 -8.95 21.10
N ILE A 80 -1.42 -7.65 21.41
CA ILE A 80 -2.22 -6.66 20.67
C ILE A 80 -1.76 -6.57 19.20
N LEU A 81 -0.45 -6.57 18.96
CA LEU A 81 0.11 -6.57 17.61
C LEU A 81 -0.24 -7.85 16.83
N PHE A 82 -0.22 -9.01 17.50
CA PHE A 82 -0.62 -10.28 16.90
C PHE A 82 -2.09 -10.28 16.48
N ILE A 83 -2.98 -9.80 17.35
CA ILE A 83 -4.41 -9.68 17.06
C ILE A 83 -4.63 -8.70 15.88
N GLY A 84 -3.93 -7.57 15.87
CA GLY A 84 -3.99 -6.63 14.76
C GLY A 84 -3.52 -7.22 13.43
N LEU A 85 -2.44 -8.01 13.45
CA LEU A 85 -1.94 -8.73 12.28
C LEU A 85 -2.93 -9.79 11.78
N LEU A 86 -3.61 -10.51 12.68
CA LEU A 86 -4.66 -11.47 12.30
C LEU A 86 -5.82 -10.77 11.62
N PHE A 87 -6.29 -9.63 12.13
CA PHE A 87 -7.35 -8.84 11.47
C PHE A 87 -6.93 -8.33 10.08
N ILE A 88 -5.66 -7.93 9.91
CA ILE A 88 -5.13 -7.49 8.61
C ILE A 88 -4.98 -8.69 7.66
N ALA A 89 -4.49 -9.82 8.16
CA ALA A 89 -4.38 -11.05 7.40
C ALA A 89 -5.75 -11.54 6.94
N ASP A 90 -6.75 -11.55 7.82
CA ASP A 90 -8.14 -11.88 7.49
C ASP A 90 -8.67 -10.92 6.43
N LYS A 91 -8.45 -9.60 6.56
CA LYS A 91 -8.85 -8.63 5.54
C LYS A 91 -8.17 -8.86 4.19
N ILE A 92 -6.88 -9.19 4.16
CA ILE A 92 -6.13 -9.42 2.91
C ILE A 92 -6.53 -10.76 2.28
N LEU A 93 -6.66 -11.81 3.07
CA LEU A 93 -7.06 -13.14 2.61
C LEU A 93 -8.52 -13.14 2.14
N LEU A 94 -9.41 -12.45 2.88
CA LEU A 94 -10.81 -12.29 2.50
C LEU A 94 -10.97 -11.37 1.29
N ASN A 95 -10.16 -10.31 1.14
CA ASN A 95 -10.20 -9.46 -0.06
C ASN A 95 -9.70 -10.17 -1.32
N ASN A 96 -8.87 -11.20 -1.19
CA ASN A 96 -8.48 -12.07 -2.31
C ASN A 96 -9.59 -13.06 -2.69
N ASN A 97 -10.46 -13.43 -1.74
CA ASN A 97 -11.64 -14.28 -1.98
C ASN A 97 -12.90 -13.47 -2.36
N ASP A 98 -12.97 -12.19 -1.94
CA ASP A 98 -14.04 -11.23 -2.25
C ASP A 98 -13.64 -10.34 -3.45
N SER A 99 -13.08 -10.94 -4.50
CA SER A 99 -12.89 -10.29 -5.80
C SER A 99 -14.22 -10.04 -6.55
N SER A 100 -15.34 -10.03 -5.84
CA SER A 100 -16.66 -9.58 -6.32
C SER A 100 -16.98 -8.13 -5.93
N LYS A 101 -15.98 -7.31 -5.55
CA LYS A 101 -16.20 -5.88 -5.38
C LYS A 101 -15.90 -5.15 -6.68
N SER A 102 -16.96 -4.95 -7.45
CA SER A 102 -17.07 -4.06 -8.62
C SER A 102 -16.16 -2.83 -8.47
N GLN A 103 -14.99 -2.91 -9.08
CA GLN A 103 -14.30 -1.75 -9.61
C GLN A 103 -14.58 -1.77 -11.10
N ASN A 104 -15.36 -0.79 -11.56
CA ASN A 104 -15.64 -0.50 -12.96
C ASN A 104 -14.36 -0.01 -13.65
N THR A 105 -13.33 -0.85 -13.68
CA THR A 105 -12.13 -0.64 -14.48
C THR A 105 -12.18 -1.74 -15.54
N PHE A 106 -12.38 -1.33 -16.80
CA PHE A 106 -12.35 -2.21 -17.96
C PHE A 106 -10.92 -2.78 -18.08
N THR A 107 -10.62 -3.82 -17.31
CA THR A 107 -9.42 -4.63 -17.52
C THR A 107 -9.80 -5.69 -18.54
N SER A 108 -9.32 -5.54 -19.78
CA SER A 108 -9.40 -6.59 -20.78
C SER A 108 -8.50 -7.76 -20.34
N GLU A 109 -9.00 -8.59 -19.43
CA GLU A 109 -8.37 -9.88 -19.13
C GLU A 109 -8.54 -10.79 -20.35
N ASN A 110 -7.42 -11.28 -20.87
CA ASN A 110 -7.27 -12.25 -21.96
C ASN A 110 -8.54 -12.51 -22.80
N ILE A 111 -8.56 -11.89 -23.97
CA ILE A 111 -9.63 -11.94 -24.99
C ILE A 111 -10.05 -13.38 -25.35
N ASN A 112 -9.15 -14.34 -25.17
CA ASN A 112 -9.38 -15.73 -25.56
C ASN A 112 -9.50 -16.64 -24.34
N VAL A 113 -10.63 -17.36 -24.26
CA VAL A 113 -10.82 -18.45 -23.30
C VAL A 113 -9.74 -19.50 -23.49
N ALA A 114 -9.09 -19.93 -22.39
CA ALA A 114 -8.15 -21.04 -22.45
C ALA A 114 -8.82 -22.27 -23.10
N LYS A 115 -8.17 -22.89 -24.09
CA LYS A 115 -8.74 -23.97 -24.91
C LYS A 115 -9.40 -25.09 -24.10
N SER A 116 -8.89 -25.40 -22.90
CA SER A 116 -9.46 -26.41 -22.01
C SER A 116 -10.83 -26.05 -21.41
N LYS A 117 -11.12 -24.75 -21.25
CA LYS A 117 -12.40 -24.26 -20.71
C LYS A 117 -13.41 -23.93 -21.82
N ALA A 118 -12.93 -23.61 -23.03
CA ALA A 118 -13.78 -23.30 -24.18
C ALA A 118 -14.75 -24.44 -24.51
N SER A 119 -14.28 -25.70 -24.49
CA SER A 119 -15.15 -26.86 -24.73
C SER A 119 -16.26 -27.02 -23.70
N THR A 120 -15.99 -26.67 -22.44
CA THR A 120 -16.98 -26.74 -21.35
C THR A 120 -18.07 -25.69 -21.58
N TYR A 121 -17.69 -24.44 -21.88
CA TYR A 121 -18.65 -23.38 -22.18
C TYR A 121 -19.45 -23.69 -23.45
N SER A 122 -18.80 -24.15 -24.54
CA SER A 122 -19.52 -24.55 -25.75
C SER A 122 -20.55 -25.65 -25.48
N SER A 123 -20.25 -26.61 -24.59
CA SER A 123 -21.21 -27.64 -24.19
C SER A 123 -22.41 -27.06 -23.43
N ILE A 124 -22.18 -26.11 -22.51
CA ILE A 124 -23.25 -25.41 -21.78
C ILE A 124 -24.11 -24.59 -22.74
N ILE A 125 -23.48 -23.87 -23.66
CA ILE A 125 -24.15 -23.05 -24.69
C ILE A 125 -25.02 -23.94 -25.57
N GLU A 126 -24.47 -25.03 -26.11
CA GLU A 126 -25.20 -25.97 -26.96
C GLU A 126 -26.44 -26.52 -26.24
N GLN A 127 -26.31 -26.94 -24.97
CA GLN A 127 -27.45 -27.41 -24.18
C GLN A 127 -28.50 -26.33 -23.95
N THR A 128 -28.05 -25.10 -23.69
CA THR A 128 -28.95 -23.97 -23.43
C THR A 128 -29.73 -23.59 -24.69
N VAL A 129 -29.04 -23.40 -25.82
CA VAL A 129 -29.67 -23.05 -27.10
C VAL A 129 -30.67 -24.14 -27.52
N LYS A 130 -30.29 -25.42 -27.42
CA LYS A 130 -31.20 -26.55 -27.71
C LYS A 130 -32.45 -26.53 -26.85
N LYS A 131 -32.31 -26.24 -25.55
CA LYS A 131 -33.43 -26.19 -24.61
C LYS A 131 -34.41 -25.07 -24.94
N TYR A 132 -33.93 -23.85 -25.19
CA TYR A 132 -34.79 -22.68 -25.40
C TYR A 132 -35.37 -22.61 -26.81
N ALA A 133 -34.60 -22.98 -27.84
CA ALA A 133 -35.10 -23.04 -29.21
C ALA A 133 -35.89 -24.32 -29.52
N GLY A 134 -35.90 -25.31 -28.62
CA GLY A 134 -36.59 -26.59 -28.83
C GLY A 134 -36.01 -27.42 -29.98
N ILE A 135 -34.73 -27.23 -30.30
CA ILE A 135 -34.05 -27.87 -31.43
C ILE A 135 -33.18 -29.05 -30.97
N ASN A 136 -32.87 -29.95 -31.90
CA ASN A 136 -31.91 -31.03 -31.68
C ASN A 136 -30.69 -30.98 -32.64
N TYR A 137 -30.52 -29.85 -33.34
CA TYR A 137 -29.44 -29.64 -34.30
C TYR A 137 -28.11 -29.35 -33.59
N LYS A 138 -27.00 -29.57 -34.30
CA LYS A 138 -25.68 -29.17 -33.80
C LYS A 138 -25.61 -27.65 -33.72
N VAL A 139 -25.20 -27.15 -32.56
CA VAL A 139 -24.95 -25.72 -32.32
C VAL A 139 -23.44 -25.50 -32.40
N THR A 140 -23.02 -24.50 -33.17
CA THR A 140 -21.61 -24.15 -33.36
C THR A 140 -21.36 -22.81 -32.69
N THR A 141 -20.41 -22.75 -31.75
CA THR A 141 -19.90 -21.50 -31.20
C THR A 141 -18.77 -20.99 -32.09
N GLU A 142 -18.86 -19.74 -32.58
CA GLU A 142 -17.84 -19.12 -33.42
C GLU A 142 -16.84 -18.34 -32.56
N ASP A 143 -17.34 -17.33 -31.85
CA ASP A 143 -16.53 -16.49 -30.99
C ASP A 143 -16.91 -16.66 -29.52
N MET A 144 -15.89 -16.62 -28.66
CA MET A 144 -16.07 -16.74 -27.22
C MET A 144 -15.04 -15.90 -26.49
N HIS A 145 -15.54 -14.94 -25.71
CA HIS A 145 -14.76 -14.04 -24.90
C HIS A 145 -15.13 -14.21 -23.43
N LYS A 146 -14.14 -14.13 -22.52
CA LYS A 146 -14.38 -14.15 -21.08
C LYS A 146 -13.91 -12.86 -20.44
N ASN A 147 -14.77 -12.24 -19.63
CA ASN A 147 -14.42 -11.11 -18.80
C ASN A 147 -14.74 -11.42 -17.33
N GLY A 148 -13.71 -11.65 -16.51
CA GLY A 148 -13.89 -12.02 -15.10
C GLY A 148 -14.70 -13.31 -14.95
N ASN A 149 -15.95 -13.19 -14.54
CA ASN A 149 -16.86 -14.31 -14.30
C ASN A 149 -18.00 -14.43 -15.35
N THR A 150 -17.94 -13.57 -16.36
CA THR A 150 -18.90 -13.51 -17.44
C THR A 150 -18.25 -14.04 -18.73
N VAL A 151 -18.96 -14.88 -19.47
CA VAL A 151 -18.56 -15.39 -20.78
C VAL A 151 -19.57 -14.89 -21.80
N TYR A 152 -19.07 -14.25 -22.84
CA TYR A 152 -19.85 -13.81 -24.00
C TYR A 152 -19.52 -14.74 -25.14
N ALA A 153 -20.54 -15.26 -25.82
CA ALA A 153 -20.33 -16.12 -26.96
C ALA A 153 -21.37 -15.83 -28.04
N THR A 154 -20.93 -15.99 -29.28
CA THR A 154 -21.78 -15.90 -30.46
C THR A 154 -21.62 -17.17 -31.29
N GLY A 155 -22.62 -17.48 -32.08
CA GLY A 155 -22.56 -18.63 -32.97
C GLY A 155 -23.83 -18.83 -33.75
N TYR A 156 -23.98 -20.02 -34.32
CA TYR A 156 -25.13 -20.37 -35.14
C TYR A 156 -25.51 -21.85 -35.04
N PHE A 157 -26.70 -22.16 -35.53
CA PHE A 157 -27.13 -23.51 -35.83
C PHE A 157 -27.88 -23.53 -37.17
N GLN A 158 -27.85 -24.68 -37.86
CA GLN A 158 -28.54 -24.83 -39.13
C GLN A 158 -29.99 -25.27 -38.92
N HIS A 159 -30.95 -24.41 -39.26
CA HIS A 159 -32.35 -24.76 -39.35
C HIS A 159 -32.70 -25.25 -40.77
N PRO A 160 -33.44 -26.37 -40.93
CA PRO A 160 -33.72 -26.95 -42.25
C PRO A 160 -34.47 -26.03 -43.22
N SER A 161 -35.30 -25.12 -42.68
CA SER A 161 -36.16 -24.23 -43.47
C SER A 161 -35.65 -22.80 -43.58
N GLU A 162 -34.85 -22.35 -42.61
CA GLU A 162 -34.46 -20.94 -42.47
C GLU A 162 -32.97 -20.71 -42.71
N GLY A 163 -32.17 -21.79 -42.81
CA GLY A 163 -30.73 -21.69 -42.99
C GLY A 163 -29.99 -21.50 -41.68
N GLU A 164 -28.93 -20.70 -41.68
CA GLU A 164 -28.16 -20.41 -40.47
C GLU A 164 -28.93 -19.44 -39.57
N ILE A 165 -29.21 -19.87 -38.34
CA ILE A 165 -29.81 -19.04 -37.30
C ILE A 165 -28.72 -18.69 -36.30
N TYR A 166 -28.49 -17.38 -36.11
CA TYR A 166 -27.46 -16.87 -35.20
C TYR A 166 -28.00 -16.69 -33.79
N PHE A 167 -27.11 -16.85 -32.81
CA PHE A 167 -27.40 -16.60 -31.42
C PHE A 167 -26.26 -15.83 -30.74
N ASP A 168 -26.65 -15.03 -29.76
CA ASP A 168 -25.77 -14.36 -28.81
C ASP A 168 -26.14 -14.84 -27.41
N ILE A 169 -25.15 -15.22 -26.61
CA ILE A 169 -25.37 -15.72 -25.25
C ILE A 169 -24.36 -15.14 -24.27
N ILE A 170 -24.87 -14.81 -23.08
CA ILE A 170 -24.07 -14.38 -21.94
C ILE A 170 -24.22 -15.43 -20.85
N LEU A 171 -23.10 -15.92 -20.34
CA LEU A 171 -23.04 -16.79 -19.19
C LEU A 171 -22.41 -16.04 -18.01
N GLU A 172 -23.12 -15.95 -16.89
CA GLU A 172 -22.57 -15.48 -15.61
C GLU A 172 -22.41 -16.65 -14.65
N ASN A 173 -21.22 -16.83 -14.05
CA ASN A 173 -20.95 -17.98 -13.19
C ASN A 173 -21.25 -19.34 -13.85
N ASN A 174 -21.05 -19.46 -15.17
CA ASN A 174 -21.39 -20.62 -15.99
C ASN A 174 -22.91 -20.89 -16.18
N ASN A 175 -23.78 -19.99 -15.74
CA ASN A 175 -25.22 -20.08 -15.97
C ASN A 175 -25.64 -19.06 -17.04
N PRO A 176 -26.60 -19.39 -17.92
CA PRO A 176 -27.07 -18.44 -18.92
C PRO A 176 -27.83 -17.29 -18.25
N SER A 177 -27.29 -16.08 -18.39
CA SER A 177 -27.91 -14.85 -17.91
C SER A 177 -28.67 -14.12 -19.01
N SER A 178 -28.23 -14.21 -20.27
CA SER A 178 -28.96 -13.67 -21.42
C SER A 178 -28.78 -14.59 -22.61
N LEU A 179 -29.83 -14.72 -23.42
CA LEU A 179 -29.82 -15.48 -24.66
C LEU A 179 -30.72 -14.79 -25.68
N VAL A 180 -30.12 -14.42 -26.81
CA VAL A 180 -30.81 -13.85 -27.96
C VAL A 180 -30.61 -14.78 -29.15
N ILE A 181 -31.69 -15.19 -29.81
CA ILE A 181 -31.66 -16.03 -31.01
C ILE A 181 -32.39 -15.26 -32.11
N ASN A 182 -31.68 -14.97 -33.21
CA ASN A 182 -32.21 -14.20 -34.35
C ASN A 182 -32.87 -12.86 -33.96
N GLY A 183 -32.35 -12.21 -32.91
CA GLY A 183 -32.90 -10.95 -32.38
C GLY A 183 -34.08 -11.10 -31.41
N GLU A 184 -34.59 -12.31 -31.17
CA GLU A 184 -35.57 -12.58 -30.12
C GLU A 184 -34.88 -12.97 -28.82
N GLU A 185 -35.32 -12.40 -27.71
CA GLU A 185 -34.76 -12.62 -26.38
C GLU A 185 -35.50 -13.75 -25.65
N TYR A 186 -34.75 -14.75 -25.20
CA TYR A 186 -35.26 -15.94 -24.53
C TYR A 186 -34.95 -15.94 -23.03
N ILE A 187 -33.91 -15.21 -22.62
CA ILE A 187 -33.45 -15.06 -21.24
C ILE A 187 -32.95 -13.63 -21.08
N ASP A 188 -33.34 -12.98 -19.99
CA ASP A 188 -33.00 -11.62 -19.57
C ASP A 188 -32.67 -11.61 -18.06
#